data_AF-A0A1V9ZHA8-F1
#
_entry.id   AF-A0A1V9ZHA8-F1
#
_cell.length_a   1.000
_cell.length_b   1.000
_cell.length_c   1.000
_cell.angle_alpha   90.00
_cell.angle_beta   90.00
_cell.angle_gamma   90.00
#
_symmetry.space_group_name_H-M   'P 1'
#
loop_
_entity.id
_entity.type
_entity.pdbx_description
1 polymer ?
#
loop_
_entity_poly.entity_id
_entity_poly.type
_entity_poly.pdbx_seq_one_letter_code
_entity_poly.pdbx_strand_id
1 'polypeptide(L)'
;MATTCSCEWKAKEWVHDSYCRWTHCRMCSWHHPLDLDTDAGFDEFTEHFAHCRGRQRHASVENWFKNNISFGASVQDIVSLFPERGPFNEKHCPTAYEVENYHCIYLWLPLSKLRELFPSLPYEWSNSEDSCCFYFEQGFGLRMISFEFHEDALPGELPALLAYFAWLFQLPLDDNLEGRRRIEDGSCIVSLGMSRKQESKHHYDNQMLTTLEFVDPRNPPQNGRNYTCPEASDLND
;
A
#
# COMPACT_ATOMS: atom_id res chain seq x y z
N MET A 1 25.20 -28.21 -18.49
CA MET A 1 26.13 -27.65 -17.49
C MET A 1 25.27 -27.06 -16.39
N ALA A 2 25.43 -27.52 -15.14
CA ALA A 2 24.71 -26.93 -14.02
C ALA A 2 25.30 -25.53 -13.76
N THR A 3 24.56 -24.49 -14.12
CA THR A 3 24.94 -23.09 -13.89
C THR A 3 24.70 -22.76 -12.43
N THR A 4 25.70 -22.87 -11.56
CA THR A 4 25.55 -22.50 -10.15
C THR A 4 25.39 -20.98 -10.00
N CYS A 5 24.43 -20.52 -9.18
CA CYS A 5 24.29 -19.11 -8.81
C CYS A 5 25.35 -18.71 -7.78
N SER A 6 26.09 -17.62 -8.04
CA SER A 6 27.07 -17.03 -7.11
C SER A 6 26.52 -15.82 -6.34
N CYS A 7 25.24 -15.47 -6.51
CA CYS A 7 24.64 -14.34 -5.81
C CYS A 7 24.47 -14.65 -4.32
N GLU A 8 24.59 -13.62 -3.49
CA GLU A 8 24.47 -13.76 -2.03
C GLU A 8 23.39 -12.84 -1.47
N TRP A 9 22.56 -13.37 -0.58
CA TRP A 9 21.60 -12.56 0.19
C TRP A 9 22.26 -12.07 1.48
N LYS A 10 22.58 -10.77 1.55
CA LYS A 10 23.26 -10.15 2.70
C LYS A 10 22.57 -8.84 3.07
N ALA A 11 22.43 -8.60 4.38
CA ALA A 11 21.82 -7.36 4.90
C ALA A 11 20.41 -7.03 4.31
N LYS A 12 19.63 -8.06 3.93
CA LYS A 12 18.31 -7.95 3.26
C LYS A 12 18.37 -7.43 1.81
N GLU A 13 19.51 -7.55 1.16
CA GLU A 13 19.70 -7.19 -0.24
C GLU A 13 20.44 -8.32 -0.97
N TRP A 14 20.23 -8.42 -2.28
CA TRP A 14 21.01 -9.31 -3.13
C TRP A 14 22.29 -8.64 -3.58
N VAL A 15 23.42 -9.31 -3.32
CA VAL A 15 24.70 -9.02 -3.95
C VAL A 15 24.76 -9.90 -5.20
N HIS A 16 24.46 -9.31 -6.35
CA HIS A 16 24.40 -10.02 -7.62
C HIS A 16 25.80 -10.21 -8.25
N ASP A 17 26.00 -11.38 -8.86
CA ASP A 17 27.08 -11.60 -9.81
C ASP A 17 26.67 -10.94 -11.14
N SER A 18 27.62 -10.23 -11.77
CA SER A 18 27.46 -9.57 -13.07
C SER A 18 26.89 -10.44 -14.19
N TYR A 19 27.02 -11.77 -14.10
CA TYR A 19 26.54 -12.70 -15.12
C TYR A 19 25.34 -13.56 -14.66
N CYS A 20 24.76 -13.24 -13.50
CA CYS A 20 23.65 -14.04 -13.00
C CYS A 20 22.38 -13.81 -13.82
N ARG A 21 21.74 -14.92 -14.20
CA ARG A 21 20.43 -14.94 -14.89
C ARG A 21 19.35 -15.64 -14.08
N TRP A 22 19.66 -15.97 -12.83
CA TRP A 22 18.70 -16.59 -11.94
C TRP A 22 17.70 -15.54 -11.47
N THR A 23 16.44 -15.93 -11.34
CA THR A 23 15.42 -15.12 -10.68
C THR A 23 15.69 -15.13 -9.19
N HIS A 24 15.53 -13.97 -8.54
CA HIS A 24 15.78 -13.80 -7.11
C HIS A 24 14.59 -13.12 -6.44
N CYS A 25 14.19 -13.63 -5.27
CA CYS A 25 13.19 -12.94 -4.47
C CYS A 25 13.79 -11.69 -3.82
N ARG A 26 13.22 -10.51 -4.05
CA ARG A 26 13.69 -9.26 -3.42
C ARG A 26 13.44 -9.17 -1.91
N MET A 27 12.79 -10.17 -1.31
CA MET A 27 12.37 -10.15 0.09
C MET A 27 12.99 -11.29 0.92
N CYS A 28 13.65 -12.26 0.29
CA CYS A 28 14.32 -13.35 0.99
C CYS A 28 15.44 -13.99 0.14
N SER A 29 16.13 -14.98 0.71
CA SER A 29 17.26 -15.66 0.05
C SER A 29 16.86 -16.70 -1.01
N TRP A 30 15.59 -16.73 -1.45
CA TRP A 30 15.15 -17.66 -2.49
C TRP A 30 15.61 -17.21 -3.88
N HIS A 31 15.99 -18.19 -4.71
CA HIS A 31 16.42 -17.97 -6.09
C HIS A 31 16.08 -19.18 -6.97
N HIS A 32 15.94 -18.99 -8.29
CA HIS A 32 15.61 -20.04 -9.25
C HIS A 32 16.35 -19.85 -10.59
N PRO A 33 16.82 -20.92 -11.27
CA PRO A 33 17.58 -20.81 -12.53
C PRO A 33 16.77 -20.32 -13.74
N LEU A 34 15.43 -20.40 -13.67
CA LEU A 34 14.56 -19.89 -14.73
C LEU A 34 14.42 -18.38 -14.63
N ASP A 35 14.37 -17.76 -15.80
CA ASP A 35 14.16 -16.32 -15.93
C ASP A 35 12.68 -15.98 -15.69
N LEU A 36 12.41 -14.86 -15.03
CA LEU A 36 11.07 -14.40 -14.68
C LEU A 36 10.26 -14.06 -15.94
N ASP A 37 10.94 -13.74 -17.05
CA ASP A 37 10.34 -13.46 -18.36
C ASP A 37 9.81 -14.74 -19.06
N THR A 38 10.01 -15.93 -18.48
CA THR A 38 9.46 -17.18 -18.99
C THR A 38 8.27 -17.64 -18.15
N ASP A 39 7.25 -18.23 -18.77
CA ASP A 39 6.06 -18.75 -18.06
C ASP A 39 6.45 -19.66 -16.89
N ALA A 40 7.38 -20.60 -17.13
CA ALA A 40 7.84 -21.51 -16.08
C ALA A 40 8.61 -20.80 -14.95
N GLY A 41 9.39 -19.76 -15.25
CA GLY A 41 10.06 -18.98 -14.20
C GLY A 41 9.09 -18.10 -13.41
N PHE A 42 8.07 -17.55 -14.08
CA PHE A 42 6.99 -16.81 -13.46
C PHE A 42 6.14 -17.70 -12.53
N ASP A 43 5.80 -18.92 -12.95
CA ASP A 43 5.04 -19.88 -12.15
C ASP A 43 5.79 -20.26 -10.87
N GLU A 44 7.08 -20.62 -11.00
CA GLU A 44 7.95 -20.94 -9.86
C GLU A 44 8.10 -19.76 -8.90
N PHE A 45 8.23 -18.54 -9.43
CA PHE A 45 8.29 -17.34 -8.61
C PHE A 45 6.97 -17.10 -7.88
N THR A 46 5.84 -17.24 -8.57
CA THR A 46 4.50 -17.07 -8.00
C THR A 46 4.23 -18.07 -6.88
N GLU A 47 4.56 -19.36 -7.09
CA GLU A 47 4.45 -20.40 -6.07
C GLU A 47 5.30 -20.07 -4.84
N HIS A 48 6.56 -19.66 -5.05
CA HIS A 48 7.41 -19.21 -3.97
C HIS A 48 6.81 -18.01 -3.24
N PHE A 49 6.40 -16.99 -3.98
CA PHE A 49 6.00 -15.70 -3.44
C PHE A 49 4.72 -15.81 -2.62
N ALA A 50 3.80 -16.71 -2.97
CA ALA A 50 2.60 -17.05 -2.19
C ALA A 50 2.93 -17.41 -0.72
N HIS A 51 4.07 -18.06 -0.48
CA HIS A 51 4.51 -18.54 0.83
C HIS A 51 5.80 -17.88 1.33
N CYS A 52 6.24 -16.80 0.67
CA CYS A 52 7.50 -16.15 1.01
C CYS A 52 7.42 -15.49 2.40
N ARG A 53 8.22 -15.97 3.35
CA ARG A 53 8.34 -15.39 4.69
C ARG A 53 8.81 -13.94 4.67
N GLY A 54 9.65 -13.59 3.70
CA GLY A 54 10.07 -12.21 3.46
C GLY A 54 8.87 -11.33 3.15
N ARG A 55 8.09 -11.70 2.13
CA ARG A 55 6.85 -11.02 1.77
C ARG A 55 5.88 -10.95 2.94
N GLN A 56 5.59 -12.05 3.62
CA GLN A 56 4.70 -12.08 4.79
C GLN A 56 5.11 -11.07 5.87
N ARG A 57 6.41 -10.91 6.13
CA ARG A 57 6.91 -9.87 7.05
C ARG A 57 6.66 -8.47 6.51
N HIS A 58 6.97 -8.21 5.24
CA HIS A 58 6.74 -6.89 4.63
C HIS A 58 5.25 -6.55 4.49
N ALA A 59 4.38 -7.54 4.34
CA ALA A 59 2.93 -7.38 4.25
C ALA A 59 2.23 -7.32 5.63
N SER A 60 2.96 -7.62 6.72
CA SER A 60 2.39 -7.52 8.06
C SER A 60 2.13 -6.06 8.42
N VAL A 61 0.87 -5.74 8.68
CA VAL A 61 0.41 -4.38 9.03
C VAL A 61 1.14 -3.83 10.27
N GLU A 62 1.56 -4.69 11.20
CA GLU A 62 2.36 -4.29 12.37
C GLU A 62 3.70 -3.67 11.98
N ASN A 63 4.28 -4.06 10.83
CA ASN A 63 5.51 -3.47 10.31
C ASN A 63 5.26 -2.19 9.50
N TRP A 64 4.00 -1.86 9.22
CA TRP A 64 3.62 -0.62 8.54
C TRP A 64 3.42 0.53 9.50
N PHE A 65 2.97 0.29 10.72
CA PHE A 65 2.66 1.35 11.68
C PHE A 65 3.68 1.42 12.82
N LYS A 66 4.31 2.58 13.00
CA LYS A 66 5.11 2.90 14.19
C LYS A 66 4.40 3.91 15.10
N ASN A 67 4.94 4.09 16.31
CA ASN A 67 4.60 5.18 17.22
C ASN A 67 3.10 5.34 17.56
N ASN A 68 2.47 4.26 18.06
CA ASN A 68 1.06 4.24 18.51
C ASN A 68 0.02 4.59 17.43
N ILE A 69 0.40 4.68 16.15
CA ILE A 69 -0.56 4.80 15.04
C ILE A 69 -1.43 3.54 15.05
N SER A 70 -2.70 3.72 15.40
CA SER A 70 -3.66 2.64 15.56
C SER A 70 -5.07 3.15 15.31
N PHE A 71 -5.95 2.27 14.86
CA PHE A 71 -7.36 2.62 14.68
C PHE A 71 -8.00 3.00 16.01
N GLY A 72 -8.70 4.14 16.03
CA GLY A 72 -9.22 4.76 17.24
C GLY A 72 -8.35 5.89 17.81
N ALA A 73 -7.12 6.07 17.32
CA ALA A 73 -6.28 7.20 17.73
C ALA A 73 -6.97 8.54 17.46
N SER A 74 -6.83 9.49 18.38
CA SER A 74 -7.36 10.83 18.18
C SER A 74 -6.51 11.62 17.17
N VAL A 75 -7.07 12.69 16.64
CA VAL A 75 -6.33 13.60 15.74
C VAL A 75 -5.13 14.20 16.48
N GLN A 76 -5.28 14.47 17.78
CA GLN A 76 -4.21 15.01 18.60
C GLN A 76 -3.07 14.01 18.78
N ASP A 77 -3.37 12.71 18.89
CA ASP A 77 -2.36 11.65 18.97
C ASP A 77 -1.51 11.63 17.69
N ILE A 78 -2.15 11.70 16.51
CA ILE A 78 -1.44 11.72 15.23
C ILE A 78 -0.68 13.03 15.01
N VAL A 79 -1.28 14.19 15.30
CA VAL A 79 -0.60 15.50 15.15
C VAL A 79 0.61 15.61 16.07
N SER A 80 0.57 14.99 17.26
CA SER A 80 1.71 15.00 18.19
C SER A 80 2.97 14.31 17.65
N LEU A 81 2.83 13.48 16.61
CA LEU A 81 3.94 12.85 15.89
C LEU A 81 4.70 13.83 14.98
N PHE A 82 4.15 15.03 14.75
CA PHE A 82 4.70 16.08 13.87
C PHE A 82 4.85 17.41 14.62
N PRO A 83 5.74 17.49 15.62
CA PRO A 83 5.88 18.66 16.47
C PRO A 83 6.24 19.94 15.71
N GLU A 84 6.92 19.82 14.57
CA GLU A 84 7.27 20.95 13.70
C GLU A 84 6.04 21.63 13.06
N ARG A 85 4.90 20.92 12.99
CA ARG A 85 3.65 21.45 12.45
C ARG A 85 2.94 22.38 13.45
N GLY A 86 3.35 22.35 14.72
CA GLY A 86 2.67 23.04 15.81
C GLY A 86 1.39 22.31 16.27
N PRO A 87 0.57 22.94 17.12
CA PRO A 87 -0.64 22.31 17.65
C PRO A 87 -1.69 22.06 16.56
N PHE A 88 -2.61 21.13 16.83
CA PHE A 88 -3.76 20.89 15.96
C PHE A 88 -4.53 22.19 15.71
N ASN A 89 -4.91 22.39 14.44
CA ASN A 89 -5.74 23.50 14.01
C ASN A 89 -6.76 22.98 13.00
N GLU A 90 -8.05 23.13 13.33
CA GLU A 90 -9.16 22.67 12.49
C GLU A 90 -9.11 23.23 11.07
N LYS A 91 -8.55 24.44 10.88
CA LYS A 91 -8.37 25.03 9.54
C LYS A 91 -7.45 24.23 8.64
N HIS A 92 -6.59 23.37 9.19
CA HIS A 92 -5.68 22.50 8.45
C HIS A 92 -6.25 21.10 8.21
N CYS A 93 -7.44 20.81 8.73
CA CYS A 93 -8.08 19.50 8.63
C CYS A 93 -9.47 19.68 8.01
N PRO A 94 -9.58 19.68 6.67
CA PRO A 94 -10.87 19.90 6.02
C PRO A 94 -11.89 18.86 6.46
N THR A 95 -13.14 19.30 6.63
CA THR A 95 -14.27 18.41 6.85
C THR A 95 -14.49 17.55 5.61
N ALA A 96 -14.76 16.26 5.82
CA ALA A 96 -15.20 15.36 4.76
C ALA A 96 -16.64 15.70 4.39
N TYR A 97 -16.81 16.49 3.33
CA TYR A 97 -18.11 17.02 2.88
C TYR A 97 -19.04 15.94 2.33
N GLU A 98 -18.48 14.81 1.94
CA GLU A 98 -19.18 13.62 1.44
C GLU A 98 -19.91 12.84 2.54
N VAL A 99 -19.70 13.16 3.82
CA VAL A 99 -20.33 12.49 4.96
C VAL A 99 -21.33 13.42 5.63
N GLU A 100 -22.60 13.32 5.22
CA GLU A 100 -23.66 14.27 5.64
C GLU A 100 -24.06 14.16 7.14
N ASN A 101 -23.70 13.08 7.84
CA ASN A 101 -24.21 12.76 9.17
C ASN A 101 -23.15 12.71 10.29
N TYR A 102 -21.87 12.88 9.98
CA TYR A 102 -20.77 12.73 10.95
C TYR A 102 -19.74 13.84 10.77
N HIS A 103 -19.22 14.39 11.88
CA HIS A 103 -18.07 15.29 11.81
C HIS A 103 -16.80 14.48 11.51
N CYS A 104 -16.56 14.28 10.23
CA CYS A 104 -15.39 13.59 9.71
C CYS A 104 -14.35 14.60 9.24
N ILE A 105 -13.08 14.36 9.53
CA ILE A 105 -12.00 15.26 9.14
C ILE A 105 -10.83 14.50 8.53
N TYR A 106 -10.20 15.15 7.56
CA TYR A 106 -9.00 14.67 6.89
C TYR A 106 -7.77 15.39 7.41
N LEU A 107 -6.71 14.64 7.70
CA LEU A 107 -5.37 15.18 7.91
C LEU A 107 -4.47 14.70 6.78
N TRP A 108 -4.25 15.58 5.81
CA TRP A 108 -3.31 15.33 4.71
C TRP A 108 -1.89 15.71 5.12
N LEU A 109 -0.95 14.84 4.76
CA LEU A 109 0.48 15.00 4.97
C LEU A 109 1.25 14.53 3.74
N PRO A 110 2.32 15.24 3.33
CA PRO A 110 3.18 14.77 2.26
C PRO A 110 3.94 13.51 2.70
N LEU A 111 4.11 12.55 1.80
CA LEU A 111 4.72 11.26 2.12
C LEU A 111 6.17 11.37 2.63
N SER A 112 6.89 12.39 2.17
CA SER A 112 8.25 12.70 2.62
C SER A 112 8.38 12.93 4.14
N LYS A 113 7.30 13.32 4.82
CA LYS A 113 7.26 13.53 6.29
C LYS A 113 6.99 12.26 7.09
N LEU A 114 6.68 11.16 6.42
CA LEU A 114 6.13 9.95 7.03
C LEU A 114 7.12 8.80 7.08
N ARG A 115 8.34 9.00 6.57
CA ARG A 115 9.39 7.96 6.45
C ARG A 115 9.65 7.19 7.73
N GLU A 116 9.70 7.87 8.86
CA GLU A 116 9.97 7.24 10.15
C GLU A 116 8.76 6.50 10.72
N LEU A 117 7.54 6.85 10.29
CA LEU A 117 6.28 6.31 10.80
C LEU A 117 5.81 5.08 10.03
N PHE A 118 6.08 5.03 8.72
CA PHE A 118 5.71 3.92 7.86
C PHE A 118 6.94 3.34 7.17
N PRO A 119 7.74 2.51 7.88
CA PRO A 119 9.04 2.06 7.39
C PRO A 119 8.95 1.04 6.25
N SER A 120 7.76 0.46 6.03
CA SER A 120 7.52 -0.53 4.98
C SER A 120 7.08 0.07 3.64
N LEU A 121 6.95 1.40 3.55
CA LEU A 121 6.62 2.09 2.31
C LEU A 121 7.82 2.14 1.36
N PRO A 122 7.62 1.94 0.04
CA PRO A 122 8.66 2.03 -0.97
C PRO A 122 8.98 3.48 -1.31
N TYR A 123 9.63 4.22 -0.41
CA TYR A 123 9.90 5.66 -0.60
C TYR A 123 10.78 5.96 -1.82
N GLU A 124 11.56 5.00 -2.29
CA GLU A 124 12.37 5.14 -3.50
C GLU A 124 11.51 5.29 -4.75
N TRP A 125 10.23 4.87 -4.68
CA TRP A 125 9.26 4.96 -5.78
C TRP A 125 8.27 6.12 -5.56
N SER A 126 8.35 6.80 -4.42
CA SER A 126 7.49 7.96 -4.14
C SER A 126 8.04 9.24 -4.79
N ASN A 127 7.14 10.13 -5.20
CA ASN A 127 7.46 11.47 -5.72
C ASN A 127 7.02 12.59 -4.74
N SER A 128 7.20 13.85 -5.14
CA SER A 128 6.90 15.02 -4.29
C SER A 128 5.41 15.30 -4.07
N GLU A 129 4.55 14.84 -4.96
CA GLU A 129 3.10 15.03 -4.94
C GLU A 129 2.38 13.93 -4.14
N ASP A 130 3.10 12.85 -3.82
CA ASP A 130 2.56 11.73 -3.06
C ASP A 130 2.23 12.14 -1.62
N SER A 131 1.12 11.60 -1.14
CA SER A 131 0.56 12.03 0.13
C SER A 131 -0.07 10.88 0.91
N CYS A 132 -0.31 11.15 2.19
CA CYS A 132 -1.05 10.29 3.07
C CYS A 132 -2.18 11.10 3.71
N CYS A 133 -3.34 10.47 3.76
CA CYS A 133 -4.52 10.98 4.42
C CYS A 133 -4.84 10.12 5.64
N PHE A 134 -4.92 10.76 6.80
CA PHE A 134 -5.52 10.18 7.98
C PHE A 134 -6.98 10.65 8.06
N TYR A 135 -7.92 9.72 8.02
CA TYR A 135 -9.35 10.01 8.12
C TYR A 135 -9.85 9.68 9.52
N PHE A 136 -10.44 10.68 10.16
CA PHE A 136 -10.98 10.58 11.51
C PHE A 136 -12.49 10.79 11.49
N GLU A 137 -13.17 10.01 12.33
CA GLU A 137 -14.60 10.15 12.58
C GLU A 137 -14.83 10.52 14.05
N GLN A 138 -15.68 11.51 14.30
CA GLN A 138 -15.99 11.95 15.66
C GLN A 138 -16.55 10.79 16.50
N GLY A 139 -16.00 10.61 17.69
CA GLY A 139 -16.39 9.53 18.61
C GLY A 139 -15.72 8.18 18.34
N PHE A 140 -15.09 8.00 17.18
CA PHE A 140 -14.43 6.76 16.79
C PHE A 140 -12.94 6.91 16.49
N GLY A 141 -12.43 8.13 16.36
CA GLY A 141 -11.02 8.41 16.08
C GLY A 141 -10.60 8.02 14.66
N LEU A 142 -9.33 7.65 14.49
CA LEU A 142 -8.73 7.24 13.23
C LEU A 142 -9.43 5.99 12.70
N ARG A 143 -10.06 6.08 11.52
CA ARG A 143 -10.73 4.95 10.86
C ARG A 143 -9.96 4.43 9.65
N MET A 144 -9.16 5.30 9.01
CA MET A 144 -8.46 4.95 7.78
C MET A 144 -7.17 5.75 7.63
N ILE A 145 -6.17 5.09 7.06
CA ILE A 145 -4.94 5.69 6.55
C ILE A 145 -4.89 5.38 5.06
N SER A 146 -4.89 6.40 4.22
CA SER A 146 -4.92 6.28 2.76
C SER A 146 -3.65 6.89 2.17
N PHE A 147 -2.88 6.11 1.44
CA PHE A 147 -1.69 6.56 0.72
C PHE A 147 -2.03 6.77 -0.74
N GLU A 148 -1.70 7.95 -1.25
CA GLU A 148 -1.92 8.34 -2.63
C GLU A 148 -0.58 8.49 -3.34
N PHE A 149 -0.38 7.66 -4.37
CA PHE A 149 0.80 7.67 -5.22
C PHE A 149 0.43 8.11 -6.63
N HIS A 150 1.10 9.15 -7.10
CA HIS A 150 0.95 9.67 -8.45
C HIS A 150 1.97 8.97 -9.35
N GLU A 151 1.49 8.23 -10.35
CA GLU A 151 2.35 7.45 -11.23
C GLU A 151 2.19 7.89 -12.68
N ASP A 152 3.33 8.02 -13.36
CA ASP A 152 3.36 8.17 -14.80
C ASP A 152 3.19 6.77 -15.42
N ALA A 153 2.03 6.49 -16.01
CA ALA A 153 1.77 5.24 -16.70
C ALA A 153 1.16 5.52 -18.08
N LEU A 154 1.61 4.80 -19.12
CA LEU A 154 1.02 4.96 -20.44
C LEU A 154 -0.41 4.37 -20.48
N PRO A 155 -1.25 4.81 -21.43
CA PRO A 155 -2.56 4.21 -21.62
C PRO A 155 -2.47 2.69 -21.84
N GLY A 156 -3.07 1.92 -20.93
CA GLY A 156 -3.09 0.46 -20.97
C GLY A 156 -1.99 -0.23 -20.16
N GLU A 157 -1.08 0.54 -19.55
CA GLU A 157 -0.09 0.01 -18.60
C GLU A 157 -0.67 -0.05 -17.18
N LEU A 158 -0.24 -1.08 -16.44
CA LEU A 158 -0.56 -1.24 -15.03
C LEU A 158 0.43 -0.39 -14.21
N PRO A 159 -0.02 0.49 -13.30
CA PRO A 159 0.89 1.25 -12.44
C PRO A 159 1.77 0.32 -11.58
N ALA A 160 3.04 0.69 -11.43
CA ALA A 160 4.05 -0.16 -10.80
C ALA A 160 3.77 -0.38 -9.30
N LEU A 161 3.35 0.67 -8.59
CA LEU A 161 2.99 0.57 -7.17
C LEU A 161 1.69 -0.22 -7.00
N LEU A 162 0.73 -0.10 -7.92
CA LEU A 162 -0.47 -0.91 -7.90
C LEU A 162 -0.12 -2.40 -8.01
N ALA A 163 0.69 -2.79 -9.00
CA ALA A 163 1.17 -4.15 -9.16
C ALA A 163 1.95 -4.64 -7.92
N TYR A 164 2.84 -3.79 -7.39
CA TYR A 164 3.64 -4.11 -6.21
C TYR A 164 2.80 -4.35 -4.97
N PHE A 165 1.84 -3.47 -4.65
CA PHE A 165 0.99 -3.64 -3.48
C PHE A 165 0.02 -4.82 -3.65
N ALA A 166 -0.53 -5.02 -4.85
CA ALA A 166 -1.39 -6.17 -5.14
C ALA A 166 -0.64 -7.48 -4.88
N TRP A 167 0.61 -7.58 -5.34
CA TRP A 167 1.46 -8.74 -5.06
C TRP A 167 1.87 -8.85 -3.60
N LEU A 168 2.31 -7.76 -2.96
CA LEU A 168 2.76 -7.75 -1.57
C LEU A 168 1.67 -8.28 -0.62
N PHE A 169 0.45 -7.75 -0.77
CA PHE A 169 -0.70 -8.09 0.07
C PHE A 169 -1.53 -9.26 -0.45
N GLN A 170 -1.18 -9.82 -1.63
CA GLN A 170 -1.93 -10.87 -2.31
C GLN A 170 -3.40 -10.48 -2.50
N LEU A 171 -3.61 -9.30 -3.08
CA LEU A 171 -4.93 -8.76 -3.38
C LEU A 171 -5.29 -9.14 -4.83
N PRO A 172 -6.32 -9.99 -5.04
CA PRO A 172 -6.89 -10.12 -6.36
C PRO A 172 -7.51 -8.78 -6.75
N LEU A 173 -7.16 -8.28 -7.93
CA LEU A 173 -7.74 -7.08 -8.51
C LEU A 173 -8.90 -7.46 -9.42
N ASP A 174 -9.98 -6.69 -9.37
CA ASP A 174 -11.12 -6.82 -10.29
C ASP A 174 -10.87 -6.10 -11.63
N ASP A 175 -11.87 -6.09 -12.51
CA ASP A 175 -11.81 -5.43 -13.82
C ASP A 175 -11.60 -3.90 -13.73
N ASN A 176 -11.89 -3.30 -12.58
CA ASN A 176 -11.64 -1.87 -12.29
C ASN A 176 -10.26 -1.65 -11.65
N LEU A 177 -9.47 -2.71 -11.51
CA LEU A 177 -8.19 -2.71 -10.81
C LEU A 177 -8.32 -2.34 -9.33
N GLU A 178 -9.44 -2.70 -8.72
CA GLU A 178 -9.68 -2.57 -7.29
C GLU A 178 -9.52 -3.94 -6.60
N GLY A 179 -8.87 -3.95 -5.44
CA GLY A 179 -8.67 -5.16 -4.66
C GLY A 179 -8.74 -4.84 -3.18
N ARG A 180 -9.36 -5.72 -2.41
CA ARG A 180 -9.50 -5.54 -0.96
C ARG A 180 -9.53 -6.86 -0.24
N ARG A 181 -8.90 -6.89 0.93
CA ARG A 181 -8.86 -8.08 1.78
C ARG A 181 -8.77 -7.68 3.24
N ARG A 182 -9.50 -8.42 4.07
CA ARG A 182 -9.28 -8.40 5.51
C ARG A 182 -8.05 -9.22 5.85
N ILE A 183 -7.09 -8.65 6.55
CA ILE A 183 -5.89 -9.38 6.96
C ILE A 183 -6.26 -10.52 7.93
N GLU A 184 -5.42 -11.54 8.02
CA GLU A 184 -5.77 -12.83 8.64
C GLU A 184 -6.17 -12.72 10.12
N ASP A 185 -5.55 -11.81 10.87
CA ASP A 185 -5.90 -11.55 12.28
C ASP A 185 -7.18 -10.70 12.45
N GLY A 186 -7.75 -10.24 11.35
CA GLY A 186 -8.97 -9.44 11.31
C GLY A 186 -8.81 -8.01 11.81
N SER A 187 -7.60 -7.51 12.04
CA SER A 187 -7.33 -6.19 12.62
C SER A 187 -7.43 -5.02 11.64
N CYS A 188 -7.30 -5.29 10.34
CA CYS A 188 -7.32 -4.29 9.28
C CYS A 188 -7.99 -4.81 8.00
N ILE A 189 -8.60 -3.93 7.22
CA ILE A 189 -8.85 -4.15 5.81
C ILE A 189 -7.75 -3.43 5.04
N VAL A 190 -7.09 -4.12 4.12
CA VAL A 190 -6.21 -3.50 3.13
C VAL A 190 -7.02 -3.36 1.85
N SER A 191 -7.13 -2.14 1.35
CA SER A 191 -7.81 -1.81 0.10
C SER A 191 -6.82 -1.15 -0.85
N LEU A 192 -6.92 -1.47 -2.12
CA LEU A 192 -6.05 -1.00 -3.17
C LEU A 192 -6.91 -0.66 -4.38
N GLY A 193 -6.63 0.46 -5.02
CA GLY A 193 -7.36 0.85 -6.22
C GLY A 193 -6.57 1.83 -7.06
N MET A 194 -7.05 2.03 -8.27
CA MET A 194 -6.52 3.01 -9.20
C MET A 194 -7.63 3.98 -9.61
N SER A 195 -7.31 5.25 -9.69
CA SER A 195 -8.18 6.24 -10.31
C SER A 195 -7.42 7.08 -11.33
N ARG A 196 -8.10 7.46 -12.40
CA ARG A 196 -7.63 8.52 -13.29
C ARG A 196 -8.14 9.84 -12.73
N LYS A 197 -7.24 10.77 -12.38
CA LYS A 197 -7.66 12.14 -12.04
C LYS A 197 -8.24 12.78 -13.30
N GLN A 198 -9.55 12.70 -13.50
CA GLN A 198 -10.24 13.40 -14.58
C GLN A 198 -10.55 14.87 -14.26
N GLU A 199 -10.38 15.33 -13.00
CA GLU A 199 -11.01 16.59 -12.56
C GLU A 199 -10.12 17.61 -11.84
N SER A 200 -8.80 17.45 -11.75
CA SER A 200 -7.97 18.57 -11.30
C SER A 200 -7.63 19.47 -12.48
N LYS A 201 -8.07 20.73 -12.43
CA LYS A 201 -7.81 21.85 -13.38
C LYS A 201 -6.32 22.17 -13.64
N HIS A 202 -5.40 21.26 -13.34
CA HIS A 202 -3.96 21.39 -13.46
C HIS A 202 -3.41 20.22 -14.30
N HIS A 203 -3.37 20.41 -15.62
CA HIS A 203 -2.32 20.03 -16.58
C HIS A 203 -1.56 18.67 -16.52
N TYR A 204 -2.12 17.58 -15.97
CA TYR A 204 -1.47 16.26 -16.08
C TYR A 204 -2.37 15.23 -16.76
N ASP A 205 -2.50 15.33 -18.09
CA ASP A 205 -3.39 14.52 -18.92
C ASP A 205 -3.11 13.00 -18.93
N ASN A 206 -2.13 12.48 -18.18
CA ASN A 206 -1.80 11.04 -18.13
C ASN A 206 -1.38 10.51 -16.75
N GLN A 207 -1.62 11.25 -15.66
CA GLN A 207 -1.20 10.80 -14.34
C GLN A 207 -2.23 9.84 -13.73
N MET A 208 -1.78 8.62 -13.39
CA MET A 208 -2.58 7.65 -12.65
C MET A 208 -2.41 7.90 -11.15
N LEU A 209 -3.45 7.65 -10.37
CA LEU A 209 -3.39 7.66 -8.93
C LEU A 209 -3.62 6.25 -8.39
N THR A 210 -2.58 5.68 -7.78
CA THR A 210 -2.69 4.44 -7.00
C THR A 210 -3.01 4.80 -5.56
N THR A 211 -4.07 4.21 -5.01
CA THR A 211 -4.46 4.41 -3.60
C THR A 211 -4.30 3.12 -2.82
N LEU A 212 -3.49 3.12 -1.76
CA LEU A 212 -3.37 2.03 -0.79
C LEU A 212 -3.99 2.47 0.54
N GLU A 213 -5.00 1.76 1.03
CA GLU A 213 -5.73 2.10 2.24
C GLU A 213 -5.64 1.00 3.28
N PHE A 214 -5.44 1.43 4.52
CA PHE A 214 -5.60 0.61 5.72
C PHE A 214 -6.82 1.12 6.47
N VAL A 215 -7.81 0.25 6.65
CA VAL A 215 -9.14 0.62 7.15
C VAL A 215 -9.51 -0.19 8.38
N ASP A 216 -10.09 0.46 9.39
CA ASP A 216 -10.61 -0.20 10.58
C ASP A 216 -11.85 -1.06 10.21
N PRO A 217 -11.75 -2.40 10.33
CA PRO A 217 -12.81 -3.30 9.92
C PRO A 217 -14.09 -3.19 10.74
N ARG A 218 -14.03 -2.56 11.93
CA ARG A 218 -15.17 -2.49 12.86
C ARG A 218 -16.19 -1.42 12.50
N ASN A 219 -15.76 -0.39 11.78
CA ASN A 219 -16.60 0.72 11.33
C ASN A 219 -15.91 1.43 10.11
N PRO A 220 -15.89 0.78 8.94
CA PRO A 220 -15.25 1.34 7.74
C PRO A 220 -15.89 2.68 7.34
N PRO A 221 -15.11 3.65 6.80
CA PRO A 221 -15.63 4.92 6.33
C PRO A 221 -16.78 4.77 5.33
N GLN A 222 -17.79 5.63 5.44
CA GLN A 222 -18.92 5.72 4.50
C GLN A 222 -18.65 6.77 3.42
N ASN A 223 -17.50 6.67 2.75
CA ASN A 223 -17.00 7.65 1.76
C ASN A 223 -17.30 7.25 0.30
N GLY A 224 -18.30 6.39 0.09
CA GLY A 224 -18.66 5.87 -1.24
C GLY A 224 -17.77 4.74 -1.77
N ARG A 225 -16.69 4.35 -1.06
CA ARG A 225 -15.89 3.16 -1.39
C ARG A 225 -16.48 1.91 -0.75
N ASN A 226 -16.38 0.78 -1.46
CA ASN A 226 -16.80 -0.51 -0.94
C ASN A 226 -15.65 -1.19 -0.19
N TYR A 227 -15.76 -1.25 1.13
CA TYR A 227 -14.80 -1.96 2.00
C TYR A 227 -15.25 -3.37 2.38
N THR A 228 -16.38 -3.85 1.88
CA THR A 228 -16.85 -5.20 2.13
C THR A 228 -15.92 -6.19 1.43
N CYS A 229 -15.28 -7.04 2.22
CA CYS A 229 -14.38 -8.08 1.70
C CYS A 229 -15.21 -9.24 1.12
N PRO A 230 -14.83 -9.78 -0.06
CA PRO A 230 -15.45 -11.01 -0.58
C PRO A 230 -15.33 -12.14 0.45
N GLU A 231 -16.37 -12.95 0.63
CA GLU A 231 -16.25 -14.14 1.47
C GLU A 231 -15.35 -15.16 0.76
N ALA A 232 -14.62 -15.98 1.52
CA ALA A 232 -13.71 -16.98 0.96
C ALA A 232 -14.41 -18.02 0.06
N SER A 233 -15.74 -18.09 0.10
CA SER A 233 -16.58 -18.90 -0.79
C SER A 233 -16.64 -18.37 -2.22
N ASP A 234 -16.42 -17.08 -2.44
CA ASP A 234 -16.69 -16.40 -3.72
C ASP A 234 -15.47 -16.39 -4.65
N LEU A 235 -14.33 -16.97 -4.22
CA LEU A 235 -13.06 -17.01 -4.95
C LEU A 235 -12.77 -18.35 -5.62
N ASN A 236 -13.71 -19.30 -5.57
CA ASN A 236 -13.57 -20.65 -6.15
C ASN A 236 -14.49 -20.91 -7.35
N ASP A 237 -15.16 -19.89 -7.87
CA ASP A 237 -15.97 -19.97 -9.10
C ASP A 237 -15.24 -19.40 -10.32
#